data_AF-A0AAD7H355-F1
#
_entry.id   AF-A0AAD7H355-F1
#
_cell.length_a   1.000
_cell.length_b   1.000
_cell.length_c   1.000
_cell.angle_alpha   90.00
_cell.angle_beta   90.00
_cell.angle_gamma   90.00
#
_symmetry.space_group_name_H-M   'P 1'
#
loop_
_entity.id
_entity.type
_entity.pdbx_description
1 polymer ?
#
loop_
_entity_poly.entity_id
_entity_poly.type
_entity_poly.pdbx_seq_one_letter_code
_entity_poly.pdbx_strand_id
1 'polypeptide(L)'
;MDLARLLNSPEPEPPLVDISAQLASLATLLRPGNVILATPHVRVALINLVTRLVPVPTPITPQPPPNIPLDHPLAISVQHDVVVNQRMTVSELYKYPLGVSVEYPESSAQGVGHLFQIAPDDWSNPTLDFLYSKGEPRGHSKKGEEVIVPFLRDANDDLVPCKVKHATCQGAKVCPKVDLDSITHPHTSASLATLSETLALNRDIRLQHASPTRDVFQKTAAFIAALRKQGCPAPHQETYFDSDEEEEQLAKEEHHRKIRRGYVPSVVTCDGRLEFSHSFNGHPVIKCEHYSKTNNKDHYFNASINDGSFDVNYLTTAFEEDQEEIDYIENAAHALALGFGPRVECTTVCNFSVQRTICPNRSHVMSFIDQGTAWNGARYFFDQQTLQRPLADRYITCMVELDPGELDVHPEDEPRSAKDPHTLRFILCMGFEGSERLLSCQYVQSDIGFKRVIGFYEFELAGWERDAKTYDYDGKLLQWAADQHGGQAKGLGLHLQQIAQQFPQKWDFHEANRLLALLSPYEHLHRIFRLCVTHIYRNIRKCKVEEAIRHLMRSLVCMEHPDWDATILKIRNEGGKAAQDGDLGSITISVGMP
;
A
#
# COMPACT_ATOMS: atom_id res chain seq x y z
N MET A 1 -38.93 -34.09 -67.91
CA MET A 1 -37.62 -33.80 -67.27
C MET A 1 -37.88 -33.76 -65.78
N ASP A 2 -37.20 -34.64 -65.05
CA ASP A 2 -37.71 -35.34 -63.87
C ASP A 2 -37.17 -34.72 -62.57
N LEU A 3 -38.06 -34.19 -61.71
CA LEU A 3 -37.71 -33.50 -60.46
C LEU A 3 -36.99 -34.42 -59.46
N ALA A 4 -37.16 -35.74 -59.60
CA ALA A 4 -36.47 -36.75 -58.80
C ALA A 4 -34.95 -36.83 -59.05
N ARG A 5 -34.45 -36.28 -60.17
CA ARG A 5 -33.00 -36.19 -60.46
C ARG A 5 -32.31 -34.99 -59.78
N LEU A 6 -33.05 -33.93 -59.46
CA LEU A 6 -32.49 -32.74 -58.83
C LEU A 6 -32.28 -32.92 -57.32
N LEU A 7 -33.06 -33.78 -56.67
CA LEU A 7 -32.96 -34.06 -55.23
C LEU A 7 -32.02 -35.21 -54.88
N ASN A 8 -31.47 -35.94 -55.87
CA ASN A 8 -30.54 -37.06 -55.66
C ASN A 8 -29.13 -36.79 -56.22
N SER A 9 -28.78 -35.52 -56.49
CA SER A 9 -27.40 -35.18 -56.79
C SER A 9 -26.61 -35.15 -55.48
N PRO A 10 -25.57 -35.98 -55.30
CA PRO A 10 -24.73 -35.90 -54.12
C PRO A 10 -24.12 -34.49 -54.08
N GLU A 11 -24.29 -33.79 -52.96
CA GLU A 11 -23.59 -32.52 -52.75
C GLU A 11 -22.09 -32.76 -52.98
N PRO A 12 -21.39 -31.87 -53.72
CA PRO A 12 -19.96 -31.99 -53.84
C PRO A 12 -19.38 -31.91 -52.42
N GLU A 13 -18.68 -32.96 -51.98
CA GLU A 13 -18.00 -32.95 -50.70
C GLU A 13 -17.21 -31.64 -50.58
N PRO A 14 -17.37 -30.87 -49.49
CA PRO A 14 -16.62 -29.65 -49.31
C PRO A 14 -15.14 -30.00 -49.45
N PRO A 15 -14.34 -29.20 -50.18
CA PRO A 15 -12.94 -29.51 -50.39
C PRO A 15 -12.30 -29.74 -49.03
N LEU A 16 -11.71 -30.93 -48.86
CA LEU A 16 -10.92 -31.29 -47.68
C LEU A 16 -9.83 -30.23 -47.54
N VAL A 17 -10.07 -29.26 -46.66
CA VAL A 17 -9.11 -28.23 -46.33
C VAL A 17 -8.04 -28.92 -45.50
N ASP A 18 -6.83 -29.04 -46.06
CA ASP A 18 -5.68 -29.51 -45.31
C ASP A 18 -5.28 -28.45 -44.28
N ILE A 19 -5.88 -28.57 -43.10
CA ILE A 19 -5.64 -27.70 -41.95
C ILE A 19 -4.15 -27.69 -41.60
N SER A 20 -3.44 -28.80 -41.82
CA SER A 20 -2.01 -28.92 -41.53
C SER A 20 -1.17 -28.03 -42.46
N ALA A 21 -1.50 -28.01 -43.76
CA ALA A 21 -0.84 -27.13 -44.74
C ALA A 21 -1.12 -25.64 -44.48
N GLN A 22 -2.34 -25.30 -44.03
CA GLN A 22 -2.68 -23.92 -43.66
C GLN A 22 -1.96 -23.47 -42.38
N LEU A 23 -1.87 -24.33 -41.37
CA LEU A 23 -1.13 -24.07 -40.14
C LEU A 23 0.39 -23.93 -40.39
N ALA A 24 0.96 -24.74 -41.28
CA ALA A 24 2.37 -24.62 -41.69
C ALA A 24 2.65 -23.29 -42.41
N SER A 25 1.73 -22.84 -43.27
CA SER A 25 1.82 -21.54 -43.94
C SER A 25 1.73 -20.37 -42.94
N LEU A 26 0.84 -20.48 -41.94
CA LEU A 26 0.68 -19.48 -40.88
C LEU A 26 1.91 -19.40 -39.97
N ALA A 27 2.48 -20.55 -39.59
CA ALA A 27 3.70 -20.62 -38.79
C ALA A 27 4.92 -19.99 -39.51
N THR A 28 4.94 -20.04 -40.85
CA THR A 28 5.99 -19.43 -41.65
C THR A 28 5.86 -17.90 -41.69
N LEU A 29 4.62 -17.38 -41.68
CA LEU A 29 4.35 -15.94 -41.59
C LEU A 29 4.69 -15.36 -40.22
N LEU A 30 4.48 -16.12 -39.15
CA LEU A 30 4.68 -15.70 -37.75
C LEU A 30 6.14 -15.81 -37.24
N ARG A 31 7.13 -15.97 -38.14
CA ARG A 31 8.54 -16.02 -37.73
C ARG A 31 9.01 -14.70 -37.11
N PRO A 32 9.89 -14.73 -36.09
CA PRO A 32 10.44 -13.52 -35.48
C PRO A 32 11.10 -12.63 -36.54
N GLY A 33 10.68 -11.36 -36.63
CA GLY A 33 11.19 -10.38 -37.59
C GLY A 33 10.27 -10.06 -38.77
N ASN A 34 9.19 -10.81 -38.98
CA ASN A 34 8.19 -10.47 -39.98
C ASN A 34 7.16 -9.45 -39.43
N VAL A 35 7.06 -8.29 -40.06
CA VAL A 35 6.02 -7.29 -39.75
C VAL A 35 4.78 -7.62 -40.58
N ILE A 36 3.72 -8.09 -39.93
CA ILE A 36 2.43 -8.34 -40.58
C ILE A 36 1.54 -7.12 -40.38
N LEU A 37 1.18 -6.44 -41.47
CA LEU A 37 0.12 -5.44 -41.48
C LEU A 37 -1.23 -6.17 -41.43
N ALA A 38 -1.84 -6.22 -40.25
CA ALA A 38 -3.14 -6.83 -40.02
C ALA A 38 -4.15 -5.79 -39.55
N THR A 39 -5.41 -5.91 -39.99
CA THR A 39 -6.51 -5.14 -39.40
C THR A 39 -6.72 -5.58 -37.95
N PRO A 40 -7.30 -4.72 -37.08
CA PRO A 40 -7.53 -5.07 -35.67
C PRO A 40 -8.27 -6.39 -35.46
N HIS A 41 -9.26 -6.70 -36.31
CA HIS A 41 -10.00 -7.96 -36.25
C HIS A 41 -9.13 -9.19 -36.58
N VAL A 42 -8.25 -9.09 -37.58
CA VAL A 42 -7.31 -10.16 -37.94
C VAL A 42 -6.27 -10.37 -36.83
N ARG A 43 -5.84 -9.28 -36.17
CA ARG A 43 -4.93 -9.36 -35.02
C ARG A 43 -5.55 -10.09 -33.83
N VAL A 44 -6.82 -9.79 -33.50
CA VAL A 44 -7.55 -10.47 -32.42
C VAL A 44 -7.79 -11.95 -32.75
N ALA A 45 -8.16 -12.26 -34.00
CA ALA A 45 -8.33 -13.65 -34.44
C ALA A 45 -7.01 -14.45 -34.38
N LEU A 46 -5.89 -13.86 -34.79
CA LEU A 46 -4.57 -14.47 -34.71
C LEU A 46 -4.11 -14.71 -33.27
N ILE A 47 -4.33 -13.75 -32.37
CA ILE A 47 -4.04 -13.92 -30.94
C ILE A 47 -4.85 -15.09 -30.39
N ASN A 48 -6.17 -15.09 -30.58
CA ASN A 48 -7.04 -16.17 -30.09
C ASN A 48 -6.68 -17.56 -30.65
N LEU A 49 -6.21 -17.62 -31.90
CA LEU A 49 -5.75 -18.85 -32.52
C LEU A 49 -4.43 -19.33 -31.92
N VAL A 50 -3.46 -18.43 -31.71
CA VAL A 50 -2.18 -18.75 -31.06
C VAL A 50 -2.40 -19.23 -29.62
N THR A 51 -3.27 -18.57 -28.85
CA THR A 51 -3.58 -18.98 -27.46
C THR A 51 -4.22 -20.37 -27.37
N ARG A 52 -4.92 -20.82 -28.43
CA ARG A 52 -5.54 -22.16 -28.48
C ARG A 52 -4.61 -23.25 -29.00
N LEU A 53 -3.59 -22.88 -29.79
CA LEU A 53 -2.67 -23.83 -30.42
C LEU A 53 -1.38 -24.04 -29.63
N VAL A 54 -1.03 -23.14 -28.71
CA VAL A 54 0.05 -23.39 -27.76
C VAL A 54 -0.49 -24.34 -26.69
N PRO A 55 0.00 -25.60 -26.60
CA PRO A 55 -0.38 -26.46 -25.50
C PRO A 55 0.00 -25.77 -24.19
N VAL A 56 -1.01 -25.57 -23.33
CA VAL A 56 -0.80 -25.12 -21.95
C VAL A 56 0.25 -26.06 -21.36
N PRO A 57 1.39 -25.56 -20.86
CA PRO A 57 2.35 -26.41 -20.17
C PRO A 57 1.59 -27.14 -19.08
N THR A 58 1.59 -28.47 -19.13
CA THR A 58 1.07 -29.29 -18.03
C THR A 58 1.66 -28.73 -16.74
N PRO A 59 0.86 -28.47 -15.70
CA PRO A 59 1.38 -27.94 -14.44
C PRO A 59 2.48 -28.90 -13.99
N ILE A 60 3.71 -28.41 -14.03
CA ILE A 60 4.85 -29.10 -13.45
C ILE A 60 4.47 -29.20 -11.98
N THR A 61 4.07 -30.38 -11.52
CA THR A 61 3.97 -30.65 -10.09
C THR A 61 5.32 -30.25 -9.52
N PRO A 62 5.41 -29.21 -8.67
CA PRO A 62 6.68 -28.79 -8.15
C PRO A 62 7.21 -29.97 -7.33
N GLN A 63 8.18 -30.69 -7.87
CA GLN A 63 8.98 -31.55 -7.04
C GLN A 63 9.61 -30.62 -6.00
N PRO A 64 9.49 -30.93 -4.70
CA PRO A 64 10.18 -30.15 -3.69
C PRO A 64 11.64 -30.08 -4.13
N PRO A 65 12.21 -28.87 -4.26
CA PRO A 65 13.61 -28.75 -4.66
C PRO A 65 14.43 -29.66 -3.74
N PRO A 66 15.47 -30.34 -4.27
CA PRO A 66 16.39 -31.07 -3.41
C PRO A 66 16.79 -30.12 -2.28
N ASN A 67 16.70 -30.63 -1.04
CA ASN A 67 17.02 -29.92 0.19
C ASN A 67 18.53 -29.61 0.16
N ILE A 68 18.92 -28.60 -0.62
CA ILE A 68 20.26 -28.05 -0.66
C ILE A 68 20.36 -27.28 0.64
N PRO A 69 21.21 -27.69 1.59
CA PRO A 69 21.51 -26.84 2.73
C PRO A 69 22.02 -25.53 2.16
N LEU A 70 21.23 -24.47 2.30
CA LEU A 70 21.73 -23.13 2.08
C LEU A 70 22.78 -22.94 3.17
N ASP A 71 24.06 -23.20 2.83
CA ASP A 71 25.20 -22.78 3.62
C ASP A 71 24.94 -21.33 4.00
N HIS A 72 24.54 -21.09 5.25
CA HIS A 72 24.16 -19.77 5.73
C HIS A 72 25.44 -18.94 5.66
N PRO A 73 25.67 -18.08 4.65
CA PRO A 73 27.01 -17.60 4.31
C PRO A 73 27.58 -16.60 5.33
N LEU A 74 26.84 -16.41 6.43
CA LEU A 74 27.10 -15.48 7.53
C LEU A 74 27.47 -16.20 8.83
N ALA A 75 27.21 -17.51 8.96
CA ALA A 75 27.56 -18.28 10.14
C ALA A 75 29.00 -18.81 10.02
N ILE A 76 29.80 -18.62 11.07
CA ILE A 76 31.19 -19.11 11.09
C ILE A 76 31.24 -20.63 11.37
N SER A 77 30.29 -21.13 12.14
CA SER A 77 30.24 -22.56 12.50
C SER A 77 28.83 -22.98 12.89
N VAL A 78 28.50 -24.24 12.60
CA VAL A 78 27.28 -24.92 13.03
C VAL A 78 27.64 -26.06 13.97
N GLN A 79 26.95 -26.16 15.10
CA GLN A 79 27.05 -27.30 16.03
C GLN A 79 25.70 -28.02 16.08
N HIS A 80 25.70 -29.33 16.26
CA HIS A 80 24.48 -30.13 16.28
C HIS A 80 24.20 -30.67 17.69
N ASP A 81 22.91 -30.89 17.99
CA ASP A 81 22.43 -31.48 19.25
C ASP A 81 22.98 -30.79 20.51
N VAL A 82 22.95 -29.46 20.51
CA VAL A 82 23.56 -28.65 21.58
C VAL A 82 22.61 -28.50 22.75
N VAL A 83 23.07 -28.94 23.93
CA VAL A 83 22.33 -28.77 25.19
C VAL A 83 22.42 -27.30 25.64
N VAL A 84 21.30 -26.59 25.60
CA VAL A 84 21.18 -25.20 26.09
C VAL A 84 21.03 -25.17 27.60
N ASN A 85 20.22 -26.07 28.16
CA ASN A 85 20.07 -26.29 29.59
C ASN A 85 19.52 -27.70 29.86
N GLN A 86 19.26 -28.05 31.12
CA GLN A 86 18.74 -29.37 31.51
C GLN A 86 17.41 -29.77 30.86
N ARG A 87 16.66 -28.82 30.30
CA ARG A 87 15.33 -29.02 29.71
C ARG A 87 15.27 -28.75 28.21
N MET A 88 16.34 -28.24 27.61
CA MET A 88 16.34 -27.78 26.23
C MET A 88 17.63 -28.16 25.52
N THR A 89 17.47 -28.91 24.44
CA THR A 89 18.49 -29.20 23.44
C THR A 89 18.01 -28.60 22.12
N VAL A 90 18.90 -27.95 21.39
CA VAL A 90 18.61 -27.47 20.03
C VAL A 90 19.24 -28.42 19.02
N SER A 91 18.55 -28.70 17.92
CA SER A 91 19.06 -29.57 16.85
C SER A 91 20.31 -29.00 16.22
N GLU A 92 20.35 -27.68 16.06
CA GLU A 92 21.45 -26.93 15.45
C GLU A 92 21.72 -25.64 16.23
N LEU A 93 22.98 -25.22 16.30
CA LEU A 93 23.43 -23.96 16.88
C LEU A 93 24.35 -23.24 15.90
N TYR A 94 23.82 -22.17 15.31
CA TYR A 94 24.54 -21.27 14.42
C TYR A 94 25.32 -20.22 15.22
N LYS A 95 26.60 -20.00 14.89
CA LYS A 95 27.44 -18.96 15.51
C LYS A 95 27.76 -17.86 14.52
N TYR A 96 27.43 -16.62 14.88
CA TYR A 96 27.59 -15.44 14.04
C TYR A 96 28.69 -14.50 14.59
N PRO A 97 29.55 -13.96 13.70
CA PRO A 97 30.55 -12.96 14.09
C PRO A 97 29.90 -11.64 14.53
N LEU A 98 30.75 -10.78 15.11
CA LEU A 98 30.38 -9.42 15.47
C LEU A 98 29.85 -8.63 14.25
N GLY A 99 28.74 -7.93 14.44
CA GLY A 99 28.14 -7.03 13.43
C GLY A 99 27.25 -7.72 12.40
N VAL A 100 27.01 -9.03 12.51
CA VAL A 100 26.09 -9.74 11.60
C VAL A 100 24.64 -9.52 12.01
N SER A 101 23.84 -9.09 11.03
CA SER A 101 22.37 -9.02 11.12
C SER A 101 21.76 -10.26 10.49
N VAL A 102 20.77 -10.86 11.15
CA VAL A 102 20.03 -12.04 10.66
C VAL A 102 18.54 -11.71 10.68
N GLU A 103 17.96 -11.59 9.48
CA GLU A 103 16.57 -11.17 9.33
C GLU A 103 15.57 -12.31 9.53
N TYR A 104 15.86 -13.48 8.97
CA TYR A 104 14.99 -14.66 9.01
C TYR A 104 15.74 -15.84 9.62
N PRO A 105 15.94 -15.87 10.95
CA PRO A 105 16.60 -17.01 11.59
C PRO A 105 15.85 -18.31 11.29
N GLU A 106 16.59 -19.39 11.07
CA GLU A 106 15.99 -20.71 10.89
C GLU A 106 15.23 -21.15 12.15
N SER A 107 14.20 -21.97 11.98
CA SER A 107 13.46 -22.56 13.07
C SER A 107 13.10 -24.01 12.76
N SER A 108 13.00 -24.83 13.81
CA SER A 108 12.60 -26.22 13.69
C SER A 108 11.72 -26.61 14.87
N ALA A 109 10.96 -27.70 14.72
CA ALA A 109 10.19 -28.28 15.81
C ALA A 109 11.08 -28.75 16.98
N GLN A 110 12.34 -29.07 16.69
CA GLN A 110 13.35 -29.49 17.67
C GLN A 110 14.12 -28.30 18.27
N GLY A 111 13.87 -27.08 17.79
CA GLY A 111 14.53 -25.85 18.20
C GLY A 111 15.87 -25.65 17.50
N VAL A 112 16.10 -24.43 17.01
CA VAL A 112 17.38 -23.99 16.42
C VAL A 112 17.92 -22.85 17.28
N GLY A 113 19.22 -22.92 17.59
CA GLY A 113 19.94 -21.90 18.35
C GLY A 113 20.68 -20.93 17.43
N HIS A 114 20.64 -19.64 17.76
CA HIS A 114 21.41 -18.60 17.09
C HIS A 114 22.24 -17.83 18.12
N LEU A 115 23.56 -17.96 18.03
CA LEU A 115 24.52 -17.34 18.95
C LEU A 115 25.25 -16.19 18.25
N PHE A 116 25.05 -14.97 18.74
CA PHE A 116 25.64 -13.75 18.20
C PHE A 116 26.79 -13.25 19.07
N GLN A 117 27.91 -12.90 18.46
CA GLN A 117 28.96 -12.13 19.12
C GLN A 117 28.57 -10.65 19.16
N ILE A 118 28.63 -10.03 20.34
CA ILE A 118 28.23 -8.63 20.55
C ILE A 118 29.38 -7.88 21.23
N ALA A 119 29.66 -6.65 20.77
CA ALA A 119 30.64 -5.78 21.40
C ALA A 119 30.03 -5.15 22.67
N PRO A 120 30.69 -5.21 23.84
CA PRO A 120 30.16 -4.63 25.06
C PRO A 120 29.91 -3.11 24.96
N ASP A 121 30.77 -2.42 24.22
CA ASP A 121 30.75 -0.96 24.07
C ASP A 121 29.75 -0.48 22.99
N ASP A 122 29.27 -1.40 22.14
CA ASP A 122 28.30 -1.14 21.07
C ASP A 122 27.23 -2.23 21.06
N TRP A 123 26.50 -2.30 22.18
CA TRP A 123 25.50 -3.33 22.38
C TRP A 123 24.22 -3.02 21.58
N SER A 124 23.97 -3.80 20.54
CA SER A 124 22.69 -3.87 19.85
C SER A 124 22.06 -5.25 20.09
N ASN A 125 20.75 -5.26 20.33
CA ASN A 125 20.02 -6.52 20.54
C ASN A 125 19.72 -7.17 19.18
N PRO A 126 20.34 -8.31 18.81
CA PRO A 126 20.18 -8.92 17.49
C PRO A 126 18.73 -9.31 17.18
N THR A 127 17.92 -9.50 18.23
CA THR A 127 16.50 -9.83 18.07
C THR A 127 15.66 -8.69 17.48
N LEU A 128 16.20 -7.47 17.42
CA LEU A 128 15.58 -6.32 16.74
C LEU A 128 15.70 -6.41 15.22
N ASP A 129 16.65 -7.18 14.72
CA ASP A 129 16.85 -7.41 13.29
C ASP A 129 15.96 -8.54 12.75
N PHE A 130 15.37 -9.35 13.63
CA PHE A 130 14.50 -10.45 13.23
C PHE A 130 13.19 -9.91 12.65
N LEU A 131 12.90 -10.26 11.41
CA LEU A 131 11.68 -9.87 10.70
C LEU A 131 10.47 -10.75 11.03
N TYR A 132 10.65 -11.79 11.85
CA TYR A 132 9.52 -12.52 12.39
C TYR A 132 8.68 -11.66 13.29
N SER A 133 7.40 -11.73 13.00
CA SER A 133 6.31 -11.42 13.87
C SER A 133 6.43 -11.98 15.27
N LYS A 134 6.83 -11.19 16.26
CA LYS A 134 6.79 -11.64 17.66
C LYS A 134 5.48 -11.18 18.28
N GLY A 135 4.77 -12.05 18.98
CA GLY A 135 3.50 -11.72 19.65
C GLY A 135 3.28 -12.60 20.86
N GLU A 136 2.07 -12.55 21.41
CA GLU A 136 1.70 -13.33 22.58
C GLU A 136 1.61 -14.84 22.26
N PRO A 137 1.88 -15.72 23.23
CA PRO A 137 2.38 -15.42 24.58
C PRO A 137 3.82 -14.87 24.60
N ARG A 138 4.04 -13.83 25.41
CA ARG A 138 5.35 -13.25 25.69
C ARG A 138 5.68 -13.35 27.18
N GLY A 139 6.96 -13.45 27.48
CA GLY A 139 7.40 -13.47 28.88
C GLY A 139 8.90 -13.33 29.03
N HIS A 140 9.31 -13.18 30.27
CA HIS A 140 10.71 -13.16 30.66
C HIS A 140 10.89 -13.90 31.99
N SER A 141 12.06 -14.49 32.20
CA SER A 141 12.39 -15.12 33.48
C SER A 141 12.36 -14.08 34.59
N LYS A 142 11.88 -14.47 35.78
CA LYS A 142 11.88 -13.58 36.95
C LYS A 142 13.32 -13.37 37.44
N LYS A 143 13.53 -12.29 38.18
CA LYS A 143 14.82 -12.04 38.85
C LYS A 143 15.12 -13.19 39.83
N GLY A 144 16.30 -13.79 39.76
CA GLY A 144 16.65 -14.98 40.56
C GLY A 144 16.32 -16.32 39.89
N GLU A 145 15.70 -16.31 38.70
CA GLU A 145 15.49 -17.49 37.85
C GLU A 145 16.39 -17.41 36.60
N GLU A 146 17.65 -17.00 36.80
CA GLU A 146 18.63 -16.99 35.71
C GLU A 146 18.95 -18.43 35.26
N VAL A 147 19.01 -18.63 33.94
CA VAL A 147 19.36 -19.91 33.34
C VAL A 147 20.86 -19.93 33.04
N ILE A 148 21.53 -21.00 33.42
CA ILE A 148 22.94 -21.21 33.06
C ILE A 148 22.99 -21.95 31.73
N VAL A 149 23.68 -21.34 30.76
CA VAL A 149 23.88 -21.91 29.42
C VAL A 149 25.33 -22.39 29.32
N PRO A 150 25.61 -23.70 29.20
CA PRO A 150 26.97 -24.26 29.34
C PRO A 150 28.03 -23.71 28.37
N PHE A 151 27.58 -23.20 27.22
CA PHE A 151 28.43 -22.66 26.17
C PHE A 151 28.56 -21.12 26.19
N LEU A 152 27.88 -20.43 27.11
CA LEU A 152 28.06 -19.00 27.35
C LEU A 152 28.99 -18.81 28.54
N ARG A 153 30.22 -18.37 28.25
CA ARG A 153 31.28 -18.16 29.23
C ARG A 153 31.81 -16.74 29.15
N ASP A 154 32.22 -16.20 30.29
CA ASP A 154 32.85 -14.88 30.34
C ASP A 154 34.34 -14.95 29.99
N ALA A 155 35.04 -13.81 30.15
CA ALA A 155 36.48 -13.72 29.85
C ALA A 155 37.37 -14.60 30.74
N ASN A 156 36.87 -15.07 31.88
CA ASN A 156 37.58 -15.95 32.80
C ASN A 156 37.21 -17.43 32.61
N ASP A 157 36.42 -17.75 31.58
CA ASP A 157 35.84 -19.07 31.33
C ASP A 157 34.75 -19.49 32.35
N ASP A 158 34.24 -18.56 33.16
CA ASP A 158 33.18 -18.82 34.12
C ASP A 158 31.80 -18.82 33.45
N LEU A 159 30.87 -19.61 34.01
CA LEU A 159 29.49 -19.75 33.48
C LEU A 159 28.69 -18.47 33.73
N VAL A 160 28.03 -17.97 32.68
CA VAL A 160 27.27 -16.72 32.75
C VAL A 160 25.78 -16.97 33.06
N PRO A 161 25.21 -16.33 34.09
CA PRO A 161 23.77 -16.39 34.36
C PRO A 161 22.99 -15.58 33.30
N CYS A 162 22.05 -16.23 32.61
CA CYS A 162 21.31 -15.65 31.49
C CYS A 162 19.85 -15.35 31.84
N LYS A 163 19.33 -14.23 31.32
CA LYS A 163 17.90 -13.93 31.36
C LYS A 163 17.21 -14.51 30.14
N VAL A 164 16.10 -15.22 30.34
CA VAL A 164 15.32 -15.79 29.24
C VAL A 164 14.20 -14.82 28.88
N LYS A 165 14.04 -14.55 27.59
CA LYS A 165 12.86 -13.90 27.02
C LYS A 165 12.27 -14.84 25.99
N HIS A 166 10.95 -14.98 25.98
CA HIS A 166 10.24 -15.73 24.96
C HIS A 166 9.13 -14.89 24.35
N ALA A 167 8.88 -15.11 23.07
CA ALA A 167 7.77 -14.56 22.32
C ALA A 167 7.41 -15.55 21.23
N THR A 168 6.13 -15.67 20.92
CA THR A 168 5.66 -16.57 19.87
C THR A 168 5.77 -15.91 18.51
N CYS A 169 6.36 -16.61 17.54
CA CYS A 169 6.27 -16.23 16.14
C CYS A 169 4.79 -16.25 15.74
N GLN A 170 4.23 -15.11 15.37
CA GLN A 170 2.86 -15.03 14.87
C GLN A 170 2.75 -15.42 13.39
N GLY A 171 3.87 -15.83 12.79
CA GLY A 171 3.96 -16.28 11.40
C GLY A 171 3.63 -15.17 10.41
N ALA A 172 3.07 -15.59 9.28
CA ALA A 172 2.54 -14.73 8.25
C ALA A 172 1.02 -14.85 8.19
N LYS A 173 0.34 -13.74 7.86
CA LYS A 173 -1.08 -13.78 7.47
C LYS A 173 -1.17 -14.36 6.08
N VAL A 174 -1.93 -15.42 5.99
CA VAL A 174 -2.35 -16.00 4.72
C VAL A 174 -3.81 -15.68 4.52
N CYS A 175 -4.21 -15.46 3.27
CA CYS A 175 -5.63 -15.32 2.95
C CYS A 175 -6.36 -16.63 3.30
N PRO A 176 -7.58 -16.61 3.89
CA PRO A 176 -8.36 -17.83 4.13
C PRO A 176 -8.69 -18.63 2.87
N LYS A 177 -8.51 -18.02 1.69
CA LYS A 177 -8.71 -18.63 0.37
C LYS A 177 -7.41 -19.18 -0.23
N VAL A 178 -6.30 -19.16 0.47
CA VAL A 178 -5.11 -19.88 0.01
C VAL A 178 -5.34 -21.39 0.24
N ASP A 179 -4.72 -22.21 -0.59
CA ASP A 179 -4.73 -23.66 -0.43
C ASP A 179 -4.20 -24.06 0.97
N LEU A 180 -5.03 -24.73 1.77
CA LEU A 180 -4.69 -25.13 3.13
C LEU A 180 -3.49 -26.09 3.17
N ASP A 181 -3.33 -26.93 2.15
CA ASP A 181 -2.21 -27.87 2.08
C ASP A 181 -0.88 -27.11 1.93
N SER A 182 -0.89 -25.97 1.24
CA SER A 182 0.28 -25.10 1.14
C SER A 182 0.65 -24.38 2.46
N ILE A 183 -0.31 -24.14 3.36
CA ILE A 183 -0.07 -23.41 4.64
C ILE A 183 0.31 -24.35 5.78
N THR A 184 -0.15 -25.60 5.76
CA THR A 184 0.08 -26.54 6.87
C THR A 184 1.56 -26.91 7.04
N HIS A 185 2.38 -26.61 6.04
CA HIS A 185 3.83 -26.75 6.13
C HIS A 185 4.41 -25.67 7.07
N PRO A 186 5.05 -26.06 8.18
CA PRO A 186 5.71 -25.11 9.06
C PRO A 186 6.76 -24.34 8.25
N HIS A 187 6.75 -23.00 8.34
CA HIS A 187 7.84 -22.22 7.78
C HIS A 187 9.07 -22.42 8.66
N THR A 188 9.95 -23.35 8.28
CA THR A 188 11.21 -23.61 9.00
C THR A 188 12.28 -22.62 8.59
N SER A 189 12.23 -22.12 7.36
CA SER A 189 13.12 -21.07 6.87
C SER A 189 12.40 -20.20 5.83
N ALA A 190 12.81 -18.93 5.75
CA ALA A 190 12.44 -18.04 4.67
C ALA A 190 13.73 -17.42 4.12
N SER A 191 13.97 -17.56 2.82
CA SER A 191 15.11 -16.89 2.17
C SER A 191 14.63 -15.67 1.39
N LEU A 192 15.47 -14.63 1.34
CA LEU A 192 15.22 -13.45 0.50
C LEU A 192 15.02 -13.84 -0.97
N ALA A 193 15.74 -14.86 -1.45
CA ALA A 193 15.60 -15.39 -2.80
C ALA A 193 14.21 -16.00 -3.02
N THR A 194 13.76 -16.88 -2.12
CA THR A 194 12.42 -17.50 -2.18
C THR A 194 11.30 -16.46 -2.13
N LEU A 195 11.43 -15.44 -1.27
CA LEU A 195 10.49 -14.32 -1.22
C LEU A 195 10.51 -13.50 -2.52
N SER A 196 11.70 -13.22 -3.05
CA SER A 196 11.85 -12.46 -4.29
C SER A 196 11.28 -13.20 -5.50
N GLU A 197 11.53 -14.52 -5.60
CA GLU A 197 10.96 -15.39 -6.62
C GLU A 197 9.43 -15.45 -6.53
N THR A 198 8.90 -15.57 -5.31
CA THR A 198 7.45 -15.56 -5.07
C THR A 198 6.81 -14.22 -5.47
N LEU A 199 7.45 -13.10 -5.13
CA LEU A 199 6.99 -11.77 -5.52
C LEU A 199 7.10 -11.54 -7.04
N ALA A 200 8.17 -12.02 -7.66
CA ALA A 200 8.35 -11.96 -9.12
C ALA A 200 7.29 -12.81 -9.84
N LEU A 201 7.06 -14.04 -9.40
CA LEU A 201 6.01 -14.92 -9.92
C LEU A 201 4.63 -14.26 -9.79
N ASN A 202 4.31 -13.71 -8.61
CA ASN A 202 3.05 -12.99 -8.40
C ASN A 202 2.91 -11.76 -9.31
N ARG A 203 4.00 -11.03 -9.56
CA ARG A 203 4.03 -9.91 -10.50
C ARG A 203 3.80 -10.39 -11.93
N ASP A 204 4.47 -11.46 -12.34
CA ASP A 204 4.35 -12.01 -13.70
C ASP A 204 2.95 -12.56 -13.95
N ILE A 205 2.35 -13.26 -12.98
CA ILE A 205 0.94 -13.67 -13.03
C ILE A 205 0.02 -12.44 -13.18
N ARG A 206 0.28 -11.35 -12.44
CA ARG A 206 -0.51 -10.11 -12.60
C ARG A 206 -0.39 -9.51 -13.99
N LEU A 207 0.83 -9.46 -14.55
CA LEU A 207 1.09 -8.89 -15.87
C LEU A 207 0.55 -9.77 -17.00
N GLN A 208 0.73 -11.09 -16.91
CA GLN A 208 0.25 -12.06 -17.91
C GLN A 208 -1.27 -12.06 -18.00
N HIS A 209 -1.96 -11.85 -16.87
CA HIS A 209 -3.41 -11.81 -16.80
C HIS A 209 -3.95 -10.38 -16.70
N ALA A 210 -3.16 -9.35 -17.04
CA ALA A 210 -3.65 -7.98 -17.12
C ALA A 210 -4.60 -7.86 -18.32
N SER A 211 -5.88 -7.58 -18.07
CA SER A 211 -6.86 -7.35 -19.13
C SER A 211 -7.86 -6.29 -18.67
N PRO A 212 -8.41 -5.47 -19.58
CA PRO A 212 -9.44 -4.50 -19.23
C PRO A 212 -10.63 -5.15 -18.51
N THR A 213 -11.02 -6.37 -18.91
CA THR A 213 -12.09 -7.14 -18.26
C THR A 213 -11.74 -7.47 -16.80
N ARG A 214 -10.51 -7.90 -16.53
CA ARG A 214 -10.05 -8.14 -15.16
C ARG A 214 -10.09 -6.87 -14.33
N ASP A 215 -9.59 -5.77 -14.87
CA ASP A 215 -9.49 -4.51 -14.13
C ASP A 215 -10.88 -3.98 -13.79
N VAL A 216 -11.81 -4.01 -14.75
CA VAL A 216 -13.21 -3.64 -14.53
C VAL A 216 -13.86 -4.57 -13.50
N PHE A 217 -13.66 -5.88 -13.62
CA PHE A 217 -14.21 -6.86 -12.67
C PHE A 217 -13.68 -6.63 -11.25
N GLN A 218 -12.36 -6.52 -11.07
CA GLN A 218 -11.72 -6.31 -9.77
C GLN A 218 -12.12 -4.96 -9.17
N LYS A 219 -12.19 -3.91 -9.98
CA LYS A 219 -12.68 -2.60 -9.56
C LYS A 219 -14.14 -2.67 -9.11
N THR A 220 -14.97 -3.44 -9.82
CA THR A 220 -16.38 -3.64 -9.49
C THR A 220 -16.56 -4.42 -8.21
N ALA A 221 -15.90 -5.57 -8.06
CA ALA A 221 -15.91 -6.37 -6.84
C ALA A 221 -15.44 -5.55 -5.62
N ALA A 222 -14.37 -4.78 -5.79
CA ALA A 222 -13.85 -3.88 -4.78
C ALA A 222 -14.85 -2.78 -4.38
N PHE A 223 -15.56 -2.23 -5.36
CA PHE A 223 -16.56 -1.20 -5.14
C PHE A 223 -17.79 -1.76 -4.41
N ILE A 224 -18.29 -2.93 -4.81
CA ILE A 224 -19.37 -3.65 -4.10
C ILE A 224 -18.97 -3.87 -2.63
N ALA A 225 -17.77 -4.41 -2.39
CA ALA A 225 -17.27 -4.65 -1.04
C ALA A 225 -17.16 -3.36 -0.21
N ALA A 226 -16.71 -2.26 -0.83
CA ALA A 226 -16.62 -0.95 -0.18
C ALA A 226 -18.01 -0.41 0.19
N LEU A 227 -18.99 -0.50 -0.72
CA LEU A 227 -20.36 -0.05 -0.48
C LEU A 227 -21.03 -0.86 0.62
N ARG A 228 -20.91 -2.19 0.59
CA ARG A 228 -21.46 -3.07 1.64
C ARG A 228 -20.83 -2.80 3.02
N LYS A 229 -19.54 -2.44 3.05
CA LYS A 229 -18.82 -2.17 4.29
C LYS A 229 -19.14 -0.80 4.90
N GLN A 230 -19.26 0.23 4.06
CA GLN A 230 -19.40 1.62 4.50
C GLN A 230 -20.87 2.07 4.59
N GLY A 231 -21.75 1.52 3.75
CA GLY A 231 -23.14 1.96 3.67
C GLY A 231 -23.26 3.42 3.20
N CYS A 232 -24.35 4.08 3.58
CA CYS A 232 -24.58 5.49 3.32
C CYS A 232 -23.84 6.35 4.38
N PRO A 233 -22.94 7.27 3.99
CA PRO A 233 -22.16 8.07 4.96
C PRO A 233 -22.95 9.22 5.60
N ALA A 234 -24.22 9.41 5.22
CA ALA A 234 -25.07 10.49 5.76
C ALA A 234 -25.32 10.31 7.26
N PRO A 235 -25.77 11.37 7.97
CA PRO A 235 -26.23 11.25 9.35
C PRO A 235 -27.28 10.15 9.50
N HIS A 236 -27.31 9.52 10.67
CA HIS A 236 -28.28 8.48 10.99
C HIS A 236 -29.72 8.96 10.73
N GLN A 237 -30.45 8.20 9.93
CA GLN A 237 -31.87 8.36 9.67
C GLN A 237 -32.45 6.96 9.70
N GLU A 238 -33.30 6.67 10.67
CA GLU A 238 -33.82 5.31 10.92
C GLU A 238 -34.51 4.73 9.68
N THR A 239 -34.16 3.48 9.39
CA THR A 239 -34.85 2.63 8.43
C THR A 239 -35.74 1.65 9.19
N TYR A 240 -36.99 1.51 8.74
CA TYR A 240 -37.88 0.49 9.29
C TYR A 240 -37.60 -0.84 8.62
N PHE A 241 -36.95 -1.74 9.35
CA PHE A 241 -36.80 -3.15 9.00
C PHE A 241 -37.98 -3.96 9.52
N ASP A 242 -38.33 -5.04 8.83
CA ASP A 242 -39.20 -6.06 9.44
C ASP A 242 -38.41 -6.92 10.47
N SER A 243 -39.10 -7.79 11.21
CA SER A 243 -38.48 -8.56 12.30
C SER A 243 -37.38 -9.50 11.82
N ASP A 244 -37.51 -10.03 10.62
CA ASP A 244 -36.58 -11.01 10.07
C ASP A 244 -35.33 -10.28 9.53
N GLU A 245 -35.54 -9.14 8.86
CA GLU A 245 -34.47 -8.24 8.41
C GLU A 245 -33.66 -7.66 9.60
N GLU A 246 -34.33 -7.32 10.71
CA GLU A 246 -33.68 -6.77 11.92
C GLU A 246 -32.71 -7.79 12.55
N GLU A 247 -33.10 -9.07 12.63
CA GLU A 247 -32.23 -10.13 13.15
C GLU A 247 -30.98 -10.31 12.26
N GLU A 248 -31.15 -10.29 10.94
CA GLU A 248 -30.04 -10.39 9.99
C GLU A 248 -29.07 -9.19 10.12
N GLN A 249 -29.62 -7.99 10.27
CA GLN A 249 -28.82 -6.77 10.42
C GLN A 249 -28.03 -6.78 11.72
N LEU A 250 -28.63 -7.22 12.83
CA LEU A 250 -27.94 -7.40 14.11
C LEU A 250 -26.79 -8.42 14.00
N ALA A 251 -27.01 -9.52 13.29
CA ALA A 251 -25.96 -10.51 13.04
C ALA A 251 -24.80 -9.93 12.19
N LYS A 252 -25.11 -9.16 11.13
CA LYS A 252 -24.14 -8.44 10.30
C LYS A 252 -23.35 -7.42 11.13
N GLU A 253 -24.01 -6.63 11.97
CA GLU A 253 -23.37 -5.66 12.85
C GLU A 253 -22.49 -6.31 13.90
N GLU A 254 -22.93 -7.41 14.52
CA GLU A 254 -22.10 -8.16 15.45
C GLU A 254 -20.86 -8.73 14.76
N HIS A 255 -21.01 -9.26 13.55
CA HIS A 255 -19.89 -9.74 12.74
C HIS A 255 -18.92 -8.59 12.42
N HIS A 256 -19.44 -7.44 11.98
CA HIS A 256 -18.63 -6.24 11.73
C HIS A 256 -17.96 -5.71 13.01
N ARG A 257 -18.61 -5.77 14.17
CA ARG A 257 -18.03 -5.38 15.46
C ARG A 257 -16.87 -6.30 15.85
N LYS A 258 -17.00 -7.61 15.63
CA LYS A 258 -15.90 -8.58 15.80
C LYS A 258 -14.72 -8.23 14.88
N ILE A 259 -15.00 -7.86 13.62
CA ILE A 259 -13.98 -7.42 12.66
C ILE A 259 -13.35 -6.07 13.05
N ARG A 260 -14.09 -5.12 13.63
CA ARG A 260 -13.60 -3.78 13.96
C ARG A 260 -12.65 -3.75 15.17
N ARG A 261 -12.43 -4.87 15.87
CA ARG A 261 -11.48 -4.99 17.00
C ARG A 261 -11.65 -3.89 18.07
N GLY A 262 -12.90 -3.52 18.36
CA GLY A 262 -13.20 -2.47 19.35
C GLY A 262 -13.16 -1.03 18.79
N TYR A 263 -12.90 -0.84 17.48
CA TYR A 263 -13.18 0.43 16.83
C TYR A 263 -14.68 0.68 16.81
N VAL A 264 -15.11 1.63 17.64
CA VAL A 264 -16.45 2.20 17.60
C VAL A 264 -16.37 3.41 16.67
N PRO A 265 -17.05 3.40 15.51
CA PRO A 265 -17.14 4.57 14.66
C PRO A 265 -17.62 5.77 15.49
N SER A 266 -16.94 6.91 15.38
CA SER A 266 -17.28 8.11 16.14
C SER A 266 -18.62 8.74 15.72
N VAL A 267 -19.15 8.35 14.55
CA VAL A 267 -20.39 8.87 13.98
C VAL A 267 -21.28 7.70 13.58
N VAL A 268 -22.53 7.70 14.06
CA VAL A 268 -23.56 6.78 13.58
C VAL A 268 -23.97 7.26 12.19
N THR A 269 -23.72 6.42 11.19
CA THR A 269 -24.09 6.70 9.79
C THR A 269 -25.53 6.23 9.52
N CYS A 270 -26.07 6.67 8.39
CA CYS A 270 -27.35 6.23 7.85
C CYS A 270 -27.37 4.70 7.70
N ASP A 271 -28.45 4.08 8.18
CA ASP A 271 -28.72 2.64 8.09
C ASP A 271 -29.45 2.26 6.78
N GLY A 272 -29.78 3.25 5.96
CA GLY A 272 -30.55 3.07 4.74
C GLY A 272 -29.84 2.19 3.71
N ARG A 273 -30.62 1.31 3.08
CA ARG A 273 -30.18 0.39 2.04
C ARG A 273 -29.69 1.16 0.82
N LEU A 274 -28.61 0.67 0.24
CA LEU A 274 -28.13 1.16 -1.05
C LEU A 274 -28.84 0.37 -2.15
N GLU A 275 -29.55 1.08 -3.01
CA GLU A 275 -30.30 0.53 -4.14
C GLU A 275 -29.57 0.78 -5.44
N PHE A 276 -29.50 -0.23 -6.29
CA PHE A 276 -29.16 -0.07 -7.70
C PHE A 276 -30.43 0.20 -8.50
N SER A 277 -30.42 1.26 -9.32
CA SER A 277 -31.58 1.64 -10.14
C SER A 277 -31.14 2.26 -11.45
N HIS A 278 -32.07 2.47 -12.36
CA HIS A 278 -31.82 3.22 -13.59
C HIS A 278 -32.45 4.61 -13.47
N SER A 279 -31.67 5.64 -13.83
CA SER A 279 -32.18 7.00 -13.99
C SER A 279 -33.23 7.07 -15.12
N PHE A 280 -33.94 8.20 -15.21
CA PHE A 280 -34.92 8.44 -16.29
C PHE A 280 -34.33 8.29 -17.70
N ASN A 281 -33.03 8.52 -17.86
CA ASN A 281 -32.32 8.36 -19.14
C ASN A 281 -31.81 6.93 -19.36
N GLY A 282 -32.16 5.99 -18.48
CA GLY A 282 -31.67 4.60 -18.54
C GLY A 282 -30.24 4.41 -18.04
N HIS A 283 -29.57 5.44 -17.49
CA HIS A 283 -28.23 5.27 -16.92
C HIS A 283 -28.29 4.62 -15.53
N PRO A 284 -27.42 3.65 -15.22
CA PRO A 284 -27.36 3.02 -13.91
C PRO A 284 -26.91 4.03 -12.84
N VAL A 285 -27.54 3.97 -11.68
CA VAL A 285 -27.21 4.78 -10.49
C VAL A 285 -27.32 3.92 -9.23
N ILE A 286 -26.41 4.14 -8.29
CA ILE A 286 -26.54 3.60 -6.92
C ILE A 286 -26.89 4.75 -5.99
N LYS A 287 -27.91 4.58 -5.17
CA LYS A 287 -28.39 5.60 -4.23
C LYS A 287 -28.83 4.95 -2.92
N CYS A 288 -28.78 5.69 -1.82
CA CYS A 288 -29.47 5.26 -0.60
C CYS A 288 -30.99 5.37 -0.81
N GLU A 289 -31.77 4.49 -0.19
CA GLU A 289 -33.25 4.53 -0.24
C GLU A 289 -33.82 5.85 0.31
N HIS A 290 -33.13 6.47 1.28
CA HIS A 290 -33.48 7.79 1.83
C HIS A 290 -33.08 8.97 0.94
N TYR A 291 -32.34 8.73 -0.14
CA TYR A 291 -31.94 9.80 -1.06
C TYR A 291 -33.16 10.35 -1.80
N SER A 292 -33.34 11.67 -1.67
CA SER A 292 -34.36 12.42 -2.40
C SER A 292 -33.77 13.66 -3.02
N LYS A 293 -33.96 13.83 -4.34
CA LYS A 293 -33.53 15.02 -5.07
C LYS A 293 -34.15 16.32 -4.53
N THR A 294 -35.30 16.25 -3.87
CA THR A 294 -35.99 17.44 -3.35
C THR A 294 -35.70 17.67 -1.88
N ASN A 295 -35.63 16.61 -1.07
CA ASN A 295 -35.66 16.74 0.38
C ASN A 295 -34.33 16.34 1.05
N ASN A 296 -33.65 15.32 0.54
CA ASN A 296 -32.58 14.62 1.25
C ASN A 296 -31.40 14.32 0.30
N LYS A 297 -30.63 15.37 -0.04
CA LYS A 297 -29.49 15.26 -0.96
C LYS A 297 -28.19 14.81 -0.30
N ASP A 298 -28.15 14.78 1.03
CA ASP A 298 -26.95 14.45 1.81
C ASP A 298 -26.70 12.94 1.86
N HIS A 299 -27.68 12.15 1.42
CA HIS A 299 -27.59 10.69 1.30
C HIS A 299 -26.79 10.27 0.07
N TYR A 300 -26.22 9.06 0.15
CA TYR A 300 -25.36 8.53 -0.90
C TYR A 300 -26.07 8.52 -2.26
N PHE A 301 -25.41 9.07 -3.27
CA PHE A 301 -25.85 9.03 -4.66
C PHE A 301 -24.63 9.00 -5.58
N ASN A 302 -24.54 7.97 -6.41
CA ASN A 302 -23.46 7.79 -7.36
C ASN A 302 -24.02 7.43 -8.75
N ALA A 303 -23.91 8.39 -9.66
CA ALA A 303 -24.23 8.22 -11.08
C ALA A 303 -22.99 8.06 -11.98
N SER A 304 -21.78 8.06 -11.40
CA SER A 304 -20.54 7.92 -12.18
C SER A 304 -20.30 6.50 -12.66
N ILE A 305 -21.08 5.51 -12.18
CA ILE A 305 -20.94 4.10 -12.58
C ILE A 305 -21.26 3.84 -14.07
N ASN A 306 -21.87 4.81 -14.77
CA ASN A 306 -22.18 4.74 -16.20
C ASN A 306 -20.98 5.05 -17.12
N ASP A 307 -19.80 5.37 -16.58
CA ASP A 307 -18.61 5.70 -17.38
C ASP A 307 -17.93 4.48 -18.04
N GLY A 308 -18.48 3.28 -17.86
CA GLY A 308 -17.93 2.03 -18.36
C GLY A 308 -16.78 1.48 -17.53
N SER A 309 -16.46 2.11 -16.39
CA SER A 309 -15.39 1.66 -15.51
C SER A 309 -15.83 0.58 -14.52
N PHE A 310 -17.11 0.18 -14.55
CA PHE A 310 -17.67 -0.88 -13.72
C PHE A 310 -18.46 -1.86 -14.58
N ASP A 311 -18.48 -3.12 -14.15
CA ASP A 311 -19.35 -4.15 -14.68
C ASP A 311 -20.76 -3.93 -14.13
N VAL A 312 -21.61 -3.32 -14.96
CA VAL A 312 -22.98 -2.97 -14.60
C VAL A 312 -23.82 -4.22 -14.32
N ASN A 313 -23.56 -5.33 -15.01
CA ASN A 313 -24.28 -6.58 -14.76
C ASN A 313 -23.94 -7.09 -13.36
N TYR A 314 -22.65 -7.19 -13.04
CA TYR A 314 -22.21 -7.65 -11.72
C TYR A 314 -22.69 -6.74 -10.59
N LEU A 315 -22.72 -5.41 -10.81
CA LEU A 315 -23.36 -4.49 -9.85
C LEU A 315 -24.83 -4.80 -9.66
N THR A 316 -25.59 -4.90 -10.75
CA THR A 316 -27.04 -5.15 -10.70
C THR A 316 -27.32 -6.43 -9.92
N THR A 317 -26.70 -7.53 -10.31
CA THR A 317 -26.85 -8.83 -9.64
C THR A 317 -26.44 -8.78 -8.16
N ALA A 318 -25.36 -8.07 -7.83
CA ALA A 318 -24.90 -7.95 -6.45
C ALA A 318 -25.84 -7.14 -5.54
N PHE A 319 -26.61 -6.20 -6.11
CA PHE A 319 -27.60 -5.39 -5.39
C PHE A 319 -29.00 -6.04 -5.37
N GLU A 320 -29.30 -6.92 -6.33
CA GLU A 320 -30.50 -7.77 -6.34
C GLU A 320 -30.35 -9.03 -5.47
N GLU A 321 -29.15 -9.26 -4.91
CA GLU A 321 -28.80 -10.42 -4.09
C GLU A 321 -29.07 -11.77 -4.78
N ASP A 322 -28.98 -11.79 -6.12
CA ASP A 322 -29.08 -13.02 -6.91
C ASP A 322 -27.78 -13.82 -6.80
N GLN A 323 -27.74 -14.69 -5.80
CA GLN A 323 -26.56 -15.49 -5.48
C GLN A 323 -26.19 -16.48 -6.60
N GLU A 324 -27.17 -16.97 -7.38
CA GLU A 324 -26.90 -17.91 -8.48
C GLU A 324 -26.15 -17.22 -9.62
N GLU A 325 -26.57 -16.01 -9.99
CA GLU A 325 -25.91 -15.23 -11.03
C GLU A 325 -24.59 -14.61 -10.54
N ILE A 326 -24.49 -14.20 -9.26
CA ILE A 326 -23.19 -13.82 -8.65
C ILE A 326 -22.21 -15.00 -8.77
N ASP A 327 -22.67 -16.19 -8.39
CA ASP A 327 -21.87 -17.41 -8.48
C ASP A 327 -21.47 -17.70 -9.93
N TYR A 328 -22.39 -17.53 -10.88
CA TYR A 328 -22.10 -17.70 -12.30
C TYR A 328 -21.02 -16.72 -12.79
N ILE A 329 -21.16 -15.42 -12.52
CA ILE A 329 -20.21 -14.37 -12.92
C ILE A 329 -18.83 -14.62 -12.28
N GLU A 330 -18.80 -14.91 -10.98
CA GLU A 330 -17.55 -15.17 -10.25
C GLU A 330 -16.89 -16.50 -10.69
N ASN A 331 -17.68 -17.55 -10.96
CA ASN A 331 -17.16 -18.80 -11.51
C ASN A 331 -16.68 -18.63 -12.95
N ALA A 332 -17.33 -17.79 -13.75
CA ALA A 332 -16.86 -17.46 -15.09
C ALA A 332 -15.52 -16.72 -15.02
N ALA A 333 -15.38 -15.72 -14.14
CA ALA A 333 -14.11 -15.02 -13.91
C ALA A 333 -12.99 -15.98 -13.43
N HIS A 334 -13.34 -16.97 -12.60
CA HIS A 334 -12.44 -18.01 -12.15
C HIS A 334 -12.06 -19.01 -13.28
N ALA A 335 -13.04 -19.53 -14.02
CA ALA A 335 -12.89 -20.63 -14.98
C ALA A 335 -12.38 -20.19 -16.36
N LEU A 336 -12.67 -18.96 -16.80
CA LEU A 336 -12.22 -18.43 -18.08
C LEU A 336 -10.73 -18.06 -18.03
N ALA A 337 -9.80 -19.01 -17.93
CA ALA A 337 -8.34 -18.87 -18.21
C ALA A 337 -7.56 -17.66 -17.64
N LEU A 338 -8.19 -16.81 -16.82
CA LEU A 338 -7.71 -15.50 -16.43
C LEU A 338 -7.41 -15.43 -14.94
N GLY A 339 -7.84 -16.43 -14.16
CA GLY A 339 -7.43 -16.65 -12.78
C GLY A 339 -7.61 -15.41 -11.91
N PHE A 340 -8.72 -14.68 -12.06
CA PHE A 340 -9.02 -13.52 -11.21
C PHE A 340 -10.41 -13.57 -10.58
N GLY A 341 -10.59 -12.77 -9.53
CA GLY A 341 -11.86 -12.59 -8.83
C GLY A 341 -11.90 -13.25 -7.45
N PRO A 342 -13.06 -13.17 -6.77
CA PRO A 342 -13.25 -13.61 -5.39
C PRO A 342 -13.19 -15.11 -5.19
N ARG A 343 -13.29 -15.92 -6.25
CA ARG A 343 -13.21 -17.38 -6.13
C ARG A 343 -11.81 -17.94 -6.30
N VAL A 344 -10.86 -17.12 -6.74
CA VAL A 344 -9.47 -17.54 -6.98
C VAL A 344 -8.72 -17.67 -5.67
N GLU A 345 -7.85 -18.69 -5.61
CA GLU A 345 -6.91 -18.86 -4.51
C GLU A 345 -6.03 -17.61 -4.35
N CYS A 346 -6.10 -16.95 -3.18
CA CYS A 346 -5.27 -15.78 -2.90
C CYS A 346 -3.94 -16.29 -2.34
N THR A 347 -2.89 -16.30 -3.17
CA THR A 347 -1.49 -16.57 -2.76
C THR A 347 -0.86 -15.42 -1.96
N THR A 348 -1.65 -14.41 -1.57
CA THR A 348 -1.10 -13.28 -0.83
C THR A 348 -0.74 -13.72 0.58
N VAL A 349 0.57 -13.64 0.84
CA VAL A 349 1.14 -13.74 2.16
C VAL A 349 1.50 -12.33 2.61
N CYS A 350 0.97 -11.92 3.76
CA CYS A 350 1.31 -10.67 4.41
C CYS A 350 2.07 -10.98 5.70
N ASN A 351 2.97 -10.11 6.13
CA ASN A 351 3.53 -10.21 7.47
C ASN A 351 2.36 -10.24 8.49
N PHE A 352 2.46 -11.04 9.56
CA PHE A 352 1.49 -10.91 10.66
C PHE A 352 1.46 -9.47 11.15
N SER A 353 2.52 -8.67 10.91
CA SER A 353 2.57 -7.21 11.05
C SER A 353 1.46 -6.43 10.35
N VAL A 354 1.33 -6.63 9.06
CA VAL A 354 0.73 -5.62 8.19
C VAL A 354 -0.68 -5.19 8.65
N GLN A 355 -0.88 -3.89 8.92
CA GLN A 355 -2.20 -3.29 9.22
C GLN A 355 -3.16 -3.34 8.02
N ARG A 356 -2.70 -3.81 6.85
CA ARG A 356 -3.60 -4.17 5.75
C ARG A 356 -4.50 -5.31 6.19
N THR A 357 -5.75 -4.95 6.38
CA THR A 357 -6.90 -5.84 6.60
C THR A 357 -7.47 -6.37 5.27
N ILE A 358 -6.76 -6.15 4.16
CA ILE A 358 -7.28 -6.29 2.81
C ILE A 358 -6.26 -7.10 1.98
N CYS A 359 -6.61 -8.34 1.57
CA CYS A 359 -5.89 -9.04 0.48
C CYS A 359 -5.97 -8.10 -0.76
N PRO A 360 -4.90 -7.95 -1.57
CA PRO A 360 -4.95 -7.20 -2.83
C PRO A 360 -6.13 -7.61 -3.72
N ASN A 361 -6.61 -8.84 -3.58
CA ASN A 361 -7.91 -9.30 -4.04
C ASN A 361 -8.99 -8.81 -3.05
N ARG A 362 -9.53 -7.59 -3.29
CA ARG A 362 -10.34 -6.79 -2.35
C ARG A 362 -11.66 -7.44 -1.85
N SER A 363 -12.03 -8.63 -2.32
CA SER A 363 -13.22 -9.39 -1.93
C SER A 363 -13.04 -10.30 -0.71
N HIS A 364 -11.82 -10.46 -0.19
CA HIS A 364 -11.55 -11.33 0.96
C HIS A 364 -11.24 -10.49 2.20
N VAL A 365 -12.22 -10.32 3.10
CA VAL A 365 -12.14 -9.42 4.26
C VAL A 365 -12.02 -10.19 5.58
N MET A 366 -10.94 -9.96 6.34
CA MET A 366 -10.89 -10.04 7.81
C MET A 366 -9.61 -9.37 8.37
N SER A 367 -9.71 -8.83 9.59
CA SER A 367 -8.86 -7.75 10.13
C SER A 367 -7.74 -8.19 11.10
N PHE A 368 -6.66 -7.38 11.12
CA PHE A 368 -5.43 -7.49 11.90
C PHE A 368 -4.73 -6.13 12.20
N ILE A 369 -3.78 -6.10 13.16
CA ILE A 369 -2.81 -5.01 13.43
C ILE A 369 -1.51 -5.62 13.98
N ASP A 370 -0.32 -5.28 13.44
CA ASP A 370 0.99 -5.69 14.00
C ASP A 370 2.29 -5.04 13.36
N GLN A 371 3.42 -5.41 13.98
CA GLN A 371 4.91 -5.38 13.81
C GLN A 371 5.79 -4.43 12.96
N GLY A 372 6.93 -4.15 13.61
CA GLY A 372 7.86 -3.06 13.42
C GLY A 372 8.89 -3.17 12.30
N THR A 373 9.66 -2.11 12.24
CA THR A 373 9.99 -1.41 10.99
C THR A 373 11.28 -0.58 11.21
N ALA A 374 12.29 -1.22 11.80
CA ALA A 374 13.43 -0.54 12.42
C ALA A 374 14.57 -0.19 11.42
N TRP A 375 15.55 0.62 11.83
CA TRP A 375 16.63 1.17 10.97
C TRP A 375 17.48 0.13 10.27
N ASN A 376 17.91 -0.91 10.98
CA ASN A 376 18.80 -1.93 10.43
C ASN A 376 18.15 -2.72 9.29
N GLY A 377 16.86 -3.04 9.42
CA GLY A 377 16.10 -3.69 8.36
C GLY A 377 15.95 -2.80 7.11
N ALA A 378 15.75 -1.50 7.29
CA ALA A 378 15.75 -0.57 6.16
C ALA A 378 17.13 -0.45 5.50
N ARG A 379 18.21 -0.44 6.30
CA ARG A 379 19.60 -0.31 5.81
C ARG A 379 20.01 -1.49 4.96
N TYR A 380 19.74 -2.69 5.43
CA TYR A 380 19.98 -3.91 4.67
C TYR A 380 19.24 -3.89 3.32
N PHE A 381 17.96 -3.48 3.31
CA PHE A 381 17.19 -3.39 2.07
C PHE A 381 17.77 -2.35 1.09
N PHE A 382 18.21 -1.19 1.58
CA PHE A 382 18.88 -0.17 0.77
C PHE A 382 20.20 -0.68 0.17
N ASP A 383 21.01 -1.39 0.95
CA ASP A 383 22.29 -1.94 0.50
C ASP A 383 22.06 -3.03 -0.58
N GLN A 384 21.05 -3.89 -0.40
CA GLN A 384 20.64 -4.88 -1.42
C GLN A 384 20.16 -4.22 -2.71
N GLN A 385 19.29 -3.21 -2.64
CA GLN A 385 18.86 -2.46 -3.82
C GLN A 385 20.02 -1.74 -4.51
N THR A 386 20.99 -1.27 -3.74
CA THR A 386 22.17 -0.58 -4.28
C THR A 386 23.10 -1.53 -5.03
N LEU A 387 23.27 -2.75 -4.55
CA LEU A 387 24.12 -3.77 -5.18
C LEU A 387 23.46 -4.42 -6.40
N GLN A 388 22.15 -4.69 -6.33
CA GLN A 388 21.49 -5.56 -7.30
C GLN A 388 20.66 -4.84 -8.35
N ARG A 389 20.32 -3.56 -8.12
CA ARG A 389 19.37 -2.84 -8.98
C ARG A 389 19.95 -1.54 -9.54
N PRO A 390 19.70 -1.23 -10.82
CA PRO A 390 19.97 0.09 -11.36
C PRO A 390 19.13 1.14 -10.61
N LEU A 391 19.59 2.39 -10.58
CA LEU A 391 18.97 3.47 -9.81
C LEU A 391 17.46 3.62 -10.09
N ALA A 392 17.04 3.39 -11.34
CA ALA A 392 15.64 3.47 -11.76
C ALA A 392 14.71 2.47 -11.04
N ASP A 393 15.25 1.32 -10.60
CA ASP A 393 14.50 0.20 -10.01
C ASP A 393 14.60 0.13 -8.48
N ARG A 394 15.22 1.14 -7.85
CA ARG A 394 15.35 1.24 -6.39
C ARG A 394 14.11 1.90 -5.80
N TYR A 395 13.64 1.36 -4.67
CA TYR A 395 12.53 1.94 -3.92
C TYR A 395 13.05 2.82 -2.77
N ILE A 396 14.09 2.39 -2.05
CA ILE A 396 14.82 3.25 -1.14
C ILE A 396 15.94 3.92 -1.93
N THR A 397 15.83 5.23 -2.12
CA THR A 397 16.78 6.00 -2.93
C THR A 397 17.81 6.72 -2.08
N CYS A 398 17.53 6.95 -0.80
CA CYS A 398 18.45 7.58 0.14
C CYS A 398 18.30 7.02 1.55
N MET A 399 19.41 6.80 2.23
CA MET A 399 19.47 6.57 3.68
C MET A 399 20.65 7.33 4.27
N VAL A 400 20.39 8.18 5.26
CA VAL A 400 21.42 8.98 5.91
C VAL A 400 21.26 8.99 7.42
N GLU A 401 22.39 8.83 8.12
CA GLU A 401 22.51 9.13 9.55
C GLU A 401 23.12 10.52 9.66
N LEU A 402 22.44 11.40 10.37
CA LEU A 402 22.85 12.78 10.60
C LEU A 402 23.23 12.88 12.06
N ASP A 403 24.46 13.30 12.35
CA ASP A 403 24.82 13.73 13.70
C ASP A 403 23.99 14.98 13.99
N PRO A 404 23.11 14.95 15.00
CA PRO A 404 22.31 16.09 15.36
C PRO A 404 23.19 17.30 15.75
N GLY A 405 24.47 17.12 16.12
CA GLY A 405 25.45 18.18 16.37
C GLY A 405 26.01 18.85 15.11
N GLU A 406 25.98 18.17 13.95
CA GLU A 406 26.32 18.75 12.64
C GLU A 406 25.17 19.60 12.06
N LEU A 407 23.98 19.45 12.64
CA LEU A 407 22.81 20.20 12.24
C LEU A 407 22.86 21.59 12.90
N ASP A 408 22.95 22.66 12.09
CA ASP A 408 22.79 24.07 12.50
C ASP A 408 21.72 24.30 13.59
N VAL A 409 22.13 24.63 14.82
CA VAL A 409 21.20 24.89 15.92
C VAL A 409 20.60 26.28 15.72
N HIS A 410 19.28 26.36 15.61
CA HIS A 410 18.58 27.64 15.56
C HIS A 410 18.18 28.12 16.94
N PRO A 411 18.09 29.45 17.18
CA PRO A 411 17.72 30.01 18.48
C PRO A 411 16.34 29.59 18.98
N GLU A 412 15.49 29.10 18.07
CA GLU A 412 14.11 28.69 18.33
C GLU A 412 13.99 27.17 18.59
N ASP A 413 15.08 26.41 18.40
CA ASP A 413 15.10 24.99 18.74
C ASP A 413 15.12 24.85 20.27
N GLU A 414 14.25 24.00 20.82
CA GLU A 414 14.33 23.68 22.24
C GLU A 414 15.70 23.05 22.56
N PRO A 415 16.32 23.43 23.70
CA PRO A 415 17.59 22.85 24.10
C PRO A 415 17.42 21.33 24.24
N ARG A 416 18.24 20.59 23.51
CA ARG A 416 18.17 19.12 23.48
C ARG A 416 18.21 18.54 24.88
N SER A 417 17.30 17.60 25.11
CA SER A 417 17.33 16.78 26.31
C SER A 417 18.50 15.81 26.22
N ALA A 418 19.15 15.52 27.34
CA ALA A 418 20.16 14.44 27.43
C ALA A 418 19.59 13.05 27.08
N LYS A 419 18.27 12.94 26.86
CA LYS A 419 17.56 11.73 26.43
C LYS A 419 17.31 11.67 24.92
N ASP A 420 17.59 12.73 24.17
CA ASP A 420 17.38 12.74 22.72
C ASP A 420 18.40 11.82 22.04
N PRO A 421 18.00 11.06 21.00
CA PRO A 421 18.90 10.14 20.32
C PRO A 421 20.11 10.87 19.72
N HIS A 422 21.29 10.29 19.87
CA HIS A 422 22.56 10.85 19.39
C HIS A 422 22.70 10.86 17.86
N THR A 423 21.75 10.31 17.12
CA THR A 423 21.81 10.18 15.67
C THR A 423 20.41 10.29 15.08
N LEU A 424 20.20 11.24 14.17
CA LEU A 424 18.99 11.35 13.38
C LEU A 424 19.10 10.44 12.17
N ARG A 425 18.05 9.69 11.89
CA ARG A 425 18.03 8.65 10.85
C ARG A 425 16.97 9.00 9.82
N PHE A 426 17.36 9.15 8.56
CA PHE A 426 16.47 9.53 7.48
C PHE A 426 16.49 8.49 6.36
N ILE A 427 15.31 8.17 5.83
CA ILE A 427 15.10 7.20 4.76
C ILE A 427 14.17 7.83 3.73
N LEU A 428 14.55 7.82 2.45
CA LEU A 428 13.70 8.23 1.34
C LEU A 428 13.24 7.01 0.56
N CYS A 429 11.93 6.76 0.59
CA CYS A 429 11.27 5.66 -0.12
C CYS A 429 10.48 6.21 -1.33
N MET A 430 11.06 6.18 -2.53
CA MET A 430 10.43 6.64 -3.76
C MET A 430 11.09 5.99 -4.98
N GLY A 431 10.31 5.39 -5.87
CA GLY A 431 10.82 4.91 -7.17
C GLY A 431 11.09 6.06 -8.14
N PHE A 432 11.93 5.82 -9.16
CA PHE A 432 12.32 6.85 -10.14
C PHE A 432 11.14 7.48 -10.88
N GLU A 433 10.18 6.67 -11.32
CA GLU A 433 8.94 7.17 -11.93
C GLU A 433 8.11 7.99 -10.94
N GLY A 434 8.11 7.60 -9.66
CA GLY A 434 7.45 8.35 -8.60
C GLY A 434 8.10 9.71 -8.39
N SER A 435 9.43 9.80 -8.43
CA SER A 435 10.14 11.08 -8.34
C SER A 435 9.93 11.96 -9.57
N GLU A 436 9.96 11.40 -10.78
CA GLU A 436 9.68 12.15 -12.01
C GLU A 436 8.25 12.69 -12.00
N ARG A 437 7.27 11.86 -11.60
CA ARG A 437 5.87 12.27 -11.45
C ARG A 437 5.71 13.31 -10.34
N LEU A 438 6.46 13.20 -9.24
CA LEU A 438 6.44 14.21 -8.18
C LEU A 438 7.05 15.54 -8.67
N LEU A 439 8.08 15.49 -9.51
CA LEU A 439 8.67 16.68 -10.13
C LEU A 439 7.74 17.31 -11.16
N SER A 440 6.98 16.48 -11.89
CA SER A 440 6.06 16.94 -12.93
C SER A 440 4.66 17.26 -12.42
N CYS A 441 4.32 16.86 -11.18
CA CYS A 441 2.98 17.08 -10.67
C CYS A 441 2.73 18.57 -10.46
N GLN A 442 1.48 18.96 -10.71
CA GLN A 442 1.09 20.36 -10.60
C GLN A 442 1.00 20.81 -9.13
N TYR A 443 0.76 19.87 -8.22
CA TYR A 443 0.70 20.14 -6.78
C TYR A 443 1.32 19.00 -6.02
N VAL A 444 2.28 19.28 -5.15
CA VAL A 444 2.78 18.31 -4.17
C VAL A 444 2.03 18.49 -2.87
N GLN A 445 1.68 17.40 -2.19
CA GLN A 445 1.35 17.56 -0.78
C GLN A 445 1.83 16.44 0.14
N SER A 446 1.74 16.69 1.45
CA SER A 446 2.44 16.04 2.57
C SER A 446 1.42 15.53 3.63
N ASP A 447 1.76 14.51 4.41
CA ASP A 447 1.02 13.91 5.53
C ASP A 447 2.08 13.30 6.45
N ILE A 448 1.88 13.51 7.75
CA ILE A 448 2.77 13.04 8.80
C ILE A 448 1.95 12.10 9.66
N GLY A 449 2.04 10.82 9.32
CA GLY A 449 1.36 9.75 10.03
C GLY A 449 2.24 9.18 11.15
N PHE A 450 1.81 9.29 12.41
CA PHE A 450 2.47 8.61 13.54
C PHE A 450 2.22 7.08 13.59
N LYS A 451 1.81 6.44 12.49
CA LYS A 451 0.94 5.26 12.60
C LYS A 451 1.42 3.96 11.98
N ARG A 452 2.42 3.96 11.08
CA ARG A 452 2.73 2.74 10.31
C ARG A 452 4.02 2.02 10.73
N VAL A 453 4.97 2.70 11.38
CA VAL A 453 6.35 2.23 11.56
C VAL A 453 6.83 2.53 13.00
N ILE A 454 6.83 1.53 13.90
CA ILE A 454 7.26 1.70 15.31
C ILE A 454 8.73 2.17 15.35
N GLY A 455 8.97 3.33 15.97
CA GLY A 455 10.31 3.91 16.14
C GLY A 455 10.76 4.85 15.03
N PHE A 456 9.88 5.16 14.06
CA PHE A 456 10.12 6.14 13.00
C PHE A 456 8.99 7.16 12.97
N TYR A 457 9.32 8.34 12.48
CA TYR A 457 8.33 9.31 12.04
C TYR A 457 8.17 9.12 10.53
N GLU A 458 6.98 8.76 10.09
CA GLU A 458 6.67 8.63 8.66
C GLU A 458 6.27 10.00 8.11
N PHE A 459 6.99 10.43 7.08
CA PHE A 459 6.70 11.61 6.30
C PHE A 459 6.45 11.16 4.87
N GLU A 460 5.21 11.24 4.42
CA GLU A 460 4.83 10.83 3.07
C GLU A 460 4.85 12.09 2.15
N LEU A 461 4.98 11.90 0.84
CA LEU A 461 4.90 12.94 -0.19
C LEU A 461 4.13 12.43 -1.42
N ALA A 462 3.55 13.36 -2.18
CA ALA A 462 2.58 13.02 -3.21
C ALA A 462 2.29 14.08 -4.25
N GLY A 463 2.04 13.65 -5.48
CA GLY A 463 1.76 14.56 -6.59
C GLY A 463 0.34 14.54 -7.14
N TRP A 464 -0.34 15.69 -7.20
CA TRP A 464 -1.64 15.90 -7.84
C TRP A 464 -1.52 16.58 -9.21
N GLU A 465 -2.37 16.16 -10.16
CA GLU A 465 -2.35 16.59 -11.56
C GLU A 465 -3.81 16.77 -12.02
N ARG A 466 -4.17 17.94 -12.57
CA ARG A 466 -5.57 18.29 -12.90
C ARG A 466 -6.16 17.50 -14.08
N ASP A 467 -5.32 17.08 -15.02
CA ASP A 467 -5.78 16.48 -16.29
C ASP A 467 -5.97 14.97 -16.20
N ALA A 468 -5.41 14.33 -15.16
CA ALA A 468 -5.71 12.95 -14.81
C ALA A 468 -7.12 12.86 -14.17
N LYS A 469 -8.17 12.83 -15.01
CA LYS A 469 -9.57 12.60 -14.58
C LYS A 469 -9.82 11.23 -13.94
N THR A 470 -8.80 10.39 -13.84
CA THR A 470 -8.79 9.14 -13.08
C THR A 470 -8.24 9.38 -11.68
N TYR A 471 -9.07 9.10 -10.68
CA TYR A 471 -8.62 8.91 -9.29
C TYR A 471 -7.72 7.67 -9.23
N ASP A 472 -6.47 7.84 -9.64
CA ASP A 472 -5.43 6.85 -9.43
C ASP A 472 -4.77 7.16 -8.07
N TYR A 473 -5.03 6.28 -7.11
CA TYR A 473 -4.63 6.43 -5.70
C TYR A 473 -3.17 6.02 -5.44
N ASP A 474 -2.37 5.82 -6.49
CA ASP A 474 -1.02 5.23 -6.41
C ASP A 474 0.12 6.23 -6.13
N GLY A 475 -0.12 7.24 -5.29
CA GLY A 475 0.97 8.08 -4.76
C GLY A 475 0.60 9.53 -4.45
N LYS A 476 -0.55 9.76 -3.79
CA LYS A 476 -1.03 11.10 -3.44
C LYS A 476 -1.29 11.26 -1.91
N LEU A 477 -1.14 12.46 -1.35
CA LEU A 477 -1.18 12.83 0.08
C LEU A 477 -2.13 14.02 0.23
N LEU A 478 -2.21 14.85 1.29
CA LEU A 478 -3.22 15.95 1.29
C LEU A 478 -2.94 17.34 1.96
N GLN A 479 -1.78 17.66 2.58
CA GLN A 479 -1.62 18.93 3.31
C GLN A 479 -0.16 19.43 3.48
N TRP A 480 0.05 20.64 4.01
CA TRP A 480 1.32 21.05 4.65
C TRP A 480 0.99 21.54 6.06
N ALA A 481 1.64 20.96 7.07
CA ALA A 481 1.63 21.45 8.44
C ALA A 481 3.08 21.44 8.95
N ALA A 482 3.52 22.57 9.53
CA ALA A 482 4.75 22.62 10.28
C ALA A 482 4.39 22.73 11.76
N ASP A 483 4.62 21.64 12.48
CA ASP A 483 4.47 21.57 13.93
C ASP A 483 5.63 22.31 14.63
N GLN A 484 5.44 22.67 15.90
CA GLN A 484 6.38 23.42 16.75
C GLN A 484 7.71 22.68 17.02
N HIS A 485 7.89 21.45 16.53
CA HIS A 485 9.11 20.69 16.75
C HIS A 485 10.22 21.10 15.76
N GLY A 486 11.26 21.79 16.24
CA GLY A 486 12.35 22.35 15.44
C GLY A 486 13.00 21.37 14.44
N GLY A 487 13.09 20.07 14.79
CA GLY A 487 13.58 19.03 13.88
C GLY A 487 12.75 18.82 12.60
N GLN A 488 11.42 18.98 12.67
CA GLN A 488 10.53 18.82 11.50
C GLN A 488 10.59 20.03 10.58
N ALA A 489 10.58 21.23 11.17
CA ALA A 489 10.83 22.48 10.46
C ALA A 489 12.14 22.37 9.69
N LYS A 490 13.21 21.93 10.36
CA LYS A 490 14.51 21.73 9.75
C LYS A 490 14.52 20.74 8.58
N GLY A 491 13.85 19.60 8.73
CA GLY A 491 13.73 18.61 7.64
C GLY A 491 13.10 19.21 6.38
N LEU A 492 12.03 19.99 6.54
CA LEU A 492 11.42 20.73 5.44
C LEU A 492 12.37 21.80 4.88
N GLY A 493 13.04 22.56 5.75
CA GLY A 493 14.03 23.55 5.33
C GLY A 493 15.16 22.95 4.49
N LEU A 494 15.67 21.78 4.89
CA LEU A 494 16.73 21.05 4.18
C LEU A 494 16.24 20.58 2.81
N HIS A 495 15.00 20.09 2.72
CA HIS A 495 14.39 19.73 1.45
C HIS A 495 14.26 20.93 0.49
N LEU A 496 13.78 22.07 0.99
CA LEU A 496 13.67 23.31 0.21
C LEU A 496 15.04 23.83 -0.25
N GLN A 497 16.06 23.70 0.60
CA GLN A 497 17.43 24.03 0.26
C GLN A 497 17.98 23.11 -0.86
N GLN A 498 17.74 21.81 -0.75
CA GLN A 498 18.13 20.84 -1.78
C GLN A 498 17.44 21.15 -3.12
N ILE A 499 16.14 21.49 -3.11
CA ILE A 499 15.40 21.93 -4.29
C ILE A 499 16.05 23.19 -4.88
N ALA A 500 16.34 24.20 -4.04
CA ALA A 500 16.95 25.45 -4.50
C ALA A 500 18.34 25.25 -5.15
N GLN A 501 19.10 24.25 -4.71
CA GLN A 501 20.39 23.87 -5.29
C GLN A 501 20.28 23.19 -6.67
N GLN A 502 19.12 22.61 -6.99
CA GLN A 502 18.89 21.97 -8.30
C GLN A 502 18.51 22.98 -9.40
N PHE A 503 18.10 24.20 -9.02
CA PHE A 503 17.79 25.26 -9.98
C PHE A 503 19.06 26.00 -10.45
N PRO A 504 19.05 26.58 -11.67
CA PRO A 504 20.07 27.55 -12.07
C PRO A 504 20.23 28.64 -11.01
N GLN A 505 21.43 29.20 -10.86
CA GLN A 505 21.71 30.21 -9.84
C GLN A 505 20.71 31.38 -9.91
N LYS A 506 19.72 31.36 -9.02
CA LYS A 506 18.70 32.39 -8.83
C LYS A 506 19.04 33.20 -7.57
N TRP A 507 18.85 34.51 -7.64
CA TRP A 507 19.03 35.41 -6.50
C TRP A 507 17.79 35.37 -5.60
N ASP A 508 17.98 35.44 -4.28
CA ASP A 508 16.88 35.59 -3.33
C ASP A 508 16.18 36.93 -3.57
N PHE A 509 14.85 36.90 -3.60
CA PHE A 509 14.04 38.10 -3.84
C PHE A 509 14.15 39.10 -2.69
N HIS A 510 14.37 38.62 -1.46
CA HIS A 510 14.45 39.46 -0.27
C HIS A 510 15.88 39.96 0.01
N GLU A 511 16.89 39.18 -0.38
CA GLU A 511 18.32 39.51 -0.29
C GLU A 511 18.95 39.40 -1.69
N ALA A 512 18.80 40.45 -2.49
CA ALA A 512 19.21 40.45 -3.91
C ALA A 512 20.71 40.17 -4.15
N ASN A 513 21.55 40.26 -3.11
CA ASN A 513 22.97 39.95 -3.13
C ASN A 513 23.30 38.52 -2.67
N ARG A 514 22.30 37.67 -2.45
CA ARG A 514 22.46 36.29 -2.00
C ARG A 514 21.75 35.33 -2.96
N LEU A 515 22.40 34.22 -3.29
CA LEU A 515 21.78 33.18 -4.10
C LEU A 515 20.77 32.40 -3.26
N LEU A 516 19.63 32.05 -3.87
CA LEU A 516 18.58 31.25 -3.26
C LEU A 516 19.11 29.89 -2.77
N ALA A 517 20.03 29.28 -3.53
CA ALA A 517 20.71 28.03 -3.19
C ALA A 517 21.66 28.13 -1.97
N LEU A 518 21.99 29.35 -1.54
CA LEU A 518 22.86 29.64 -0.40
C LEU A 518 22.07 30.04 0.86
N LEU A 519 20.73 30.01 0.82
CA LEU A 519 19.92 30.18 2.02
C LEU A 519 20.06 28.95 2.92
N SER A 520 20.01 29.15 4.22
CA SER A 520 19.93 28.06 5.20
C SER A 520 18.54 27.40 5.15
N PRO A 521 18.41 26.17 5.69
CA PRO A 521 17.13 25.49 5.81
C PRO A 521 16.02 26.37 6.39
N TYR A 522 16.30 27.07 7.48
CA TYR A 522 15.31 27.91 8.16
C TYR A 522 15.07 29.23 7.44
N GLU A 523 16.03 29.73 6.66
CA GLU A 523 15.81 30.91 5.83
C GLU A 523 14.84 30.61 4.69
N HIS A 524 14.90 29.40 4.10
CA HIS A 524 13.88 28.92 3.16
C HIS A 524 12.50 28.84 3.79
N LEU A 525 12.39 28.23 4.97
CA LEU A 525 11.14 28.19 5.73
C LEU A 525 10.64 29.59 6.03
N HIS A 526 11.50 30.49 6.47
CA HIS A 526 11.15 31.87 6.76
C HIS A 526 10.62 32.57 5.50
N ARG A 527 11.17 32.31 4.31
CA ARG A 527 10.62 32.87 3.06
C ARG A 527 9.20 32.37 2.80
N ILE A 528 8.94 31.09 2.98
CA ILE A 528 7.62 30.49 2.78
C ILE A 528 6.62 30.99 3.83
N PHE A 529 6.96 30.89 5.12
CA PHE A 529 6.08 31.34 6.19
C PHE A 529 5.85 32.85 6.17
N ARG A 530 6.82 33.65 5.71
CA ARG A 530 6.61 35.08 5.51
C ARG A 530 5.53 35.36 4.47
N LEU A 531 5.37 34.54 3.44
CA LEU A 531 4.26 34.66 2.48
C LEU A 531 2.93 34.36 3.17
N CYS A 532 2.86 33.29 3.96
CA CYS A 532 1.68 32.93 4.75
C CYS A 532 1.30 34.05 5.75
N VAL A 533 2.27 34.54 6.53
CA VAL A 533 2.11 35.64 7.49
C VAL A 533 1.69 36.93 6.77
N THR A 534 2.30 37.26 5.64
CA THR A 534 1.92 38.44 4.86
C THR A 534 0.49 38.29 4.31
N HIS A 535 0.12 37.11 3.83
CA HIS A 535 -1.23 36.84 3.36
C HIS A 535 -2.24 37.01 4.51
N ILE A 536 -2.03 36.35 5.64
CA ILE A 536 -2.93 36.35 6.80
C ILE A 536 -3.04 37.75 7.44
N TYR A 537 -1.91 38.36 7.81
CA TYR A 537 -1.94 39.59 8.61
C TYR A 537 -2.05 40.86 7.78
N ARG A 538 -1.61 40.84 6.50
CA ARG A 538 -1.63 42.02 5.64
C ARG A 538 -2.73 41.93 4.59
N ASN A 539 -2.81 40.84 3.84
CA ASN A 539 -3.72 40.76 2.70
C ASN A 539 -5.16 40.56 3.16
N ILE A 540 -5.44 39.61 4.07
CA ILE A 540 -6.80 39.45 4.64
C ILE A 540 -7.22 40.72 5.38
N ARG A 541 -6.31 41.33 6.18
CA ARG A 541 -6.62 42.58 6.91
C ARG A 541 -6.95 43.76 5.99
N LYS A 542 -6.26 43.90 4.86
CA LYS A 542 -6.50 44.96 3.86
C LYS A 542 -7.59 44.61 2.85
N CYS A 543 -8.08 43.37 2.85
CA CYS A 543 -9.12 42.91 1.96
C CYS A 543 -10.42 43.67 2.24
N LYS A 544 -11.03 44.22 1.17
CA LYS A 544 -12.25 45.03 1.22
C LYS A 544 -13.50 44.16 1.34
N VAL A 545 -13.54 43.31 2.36
CA VAL A 545 -14.69 42.45 2.70
C VAL A 545 -15.18 42.78 4.11
N GLU A 546 -16.34 42.27 4.50
CA GLU A 546 -16.85 42.46 5.86
C GLU A 546 -15.94 41.75 6.90
N GLU A 547 -15.84 42.28 8.13
CA GLU A 547 -14.99 41.66 9.17
C GLU A 547 -15.43 40.23 9.50
N ALA A 548 -16.74 39.93 9.42
CA ALA A 548 -17.26 38.57 9.56
C ALA A 548 -16.64 37.61 8.54
N ILE A 549 -16.49 38.05 7.29
CA ILE A 549 -15.84 37.26 6.24
C ILE A 549 -14.33 37.17 6.47
N ARG A 550 -13.68 38.24 6.93
CA ARG A 550 -12.25 38.18 7.34
C ARG A 550 -12.02 37.19 8.48
N HIS A 551 -12.95 37.09 9.43
CA HIS A 551 -12.89 36.09 10.49
C HIS A 551 -12.99 34.66 9.95
N LEU A 552 -13.90 34.40 9.01
CA LEU A 552 -13.97 33.10 8.33
C LEU A 552 -12.70 32.81 7.52
N MET A 553 -12.15 33.78 6.80
CA MET A 553 -10.89 33.60 6.07
C MET A 553 -9.72 33.28 7.02
N ARG A 554 -9.69 33.87 8.23
CA ARG A 554 -8.69 33.54 9.26
C ARG A 554 -8.96 32.20 9.94
N SER A 555 -10.23 31.77 10.06
CA SER A 555 -10.57 30.50 10.71
C SER A 555 -10.07 29.30 9.93
N LEU A 556 -9.88 29.43 8.61
CA LEU A 556 -9.26 28.41 7.75
C LEU A 556 -7.78 28.15 8.09
N VAL A 557 -7.14 28.98 8.92
CA VAL A 557 -5.76 28.75 9.40
C VAL A 557 -5.81 27.88 10.66
N CYS A 558 -6.24 26.63 10.52
CA CYS A 558 -6.31 25.66 11.61
C CYS A 558 -5.90 24.26 11.12
N MET A 559 -5.57 23.36 12.05
CA MET A 559 -5.22 21.97 11.72
C MET A 559 -6.46 21.16 11.32
N GLU A 560 -7.58 21.37 12.02
CA GLU A 560 -8.88 20.77 11.73
C GLU A 560 -9.94 21.87 11.73
N HIS A 561 -10.74 21.96 10.66
CA HIS A 561 -11.87 22.89 10.55
C HIS A 561 -13.17 22.07 10.61
N PRO A 562 -14.12 22.39 11.51
CA PRO A 562 -15.33 21.58 11.72
C PRO A 562 -16.24 21.52 10.49
N ASP A 563 -16.18 22.54 9.62
CA ASP A 563 -16.92 22.59 8.37
C ASP A 563 -16.16 23.43 7.32
N TRP A 564 -15.12 22.83 6.73
CA TRP A 564 -14.23 23.50 5.77
C TRP A 564 -15.00 23.97 4.52
N ASP A 565 -15.77 23.08 3.92
CA ASP A 565 -16.45 23.32 2.66
C ASP A 565 -17.55 24.38 2.77
N ALA A 566 -18.37 24.35 3.83
CA ALA A 566 -19.37 25.40 4.03
C ALA A 566 -18.72 26.75 4.31
N THR A 567 -17.57 26.78 5.00
CA THR A 567 -16.83 28.02 5.28
C THR A 567 -16.26 28.62 4.00
N ILE A 568 -15.65 27.80 3.14
CA ILE A 568 -15.18 28.22 1.81
C ILE A 568 -16.36 28.73 0.96
N LEU A 569 -17.48 28.00 0.93
CA LEU A 569 -18.67 28.38 0.19
C LEU A 569 -19.23 29.71 0.68
N LYS A 570 -19.26 29.92 2.01
CA LYS A 570 -19.70 31.17 2.63
C LYS A 570 -18.79 32.34 2.27
N ILE A 571 -17.47 32.17 2.33
CA ILE A 571 -16.50 33.20 1.92
C ILE A 571 -16.69 33.55 0.44
N ARG A 572 -16.91 32.55 -0.44
CA ARG A 572 -17.15 32.79 -1.87
C ARG A 572 -18.44 33.53 -2.14
N ASN A 573 -19.51 33.19 -1.43
CA ASN A 573 -20.83 33.77 -1.66
C ASN A 573 -20.95 35.18 -1.07
N GLU A 574 -20.42 35.40 0.12
CA GLU A 574 -20.61 36.65 0.88
C GLU A 574 -19.43 37.62 0.77
N GLY A 575 -18.22 37.13 0.46
CA GLY A 575 -17.01 37.96 0.34
C GLY A 575 -16.83 38.68 -1.00
N GLY A 576 -17.73 38.45 -1.96
CA GLY A 576 -17.72 39.07 -3.29
C GLY A 576 -16.43 38.83 -4.06
N LYS A 577 -16.21 39.64 -5.10
CA LYS A 577 -15.04 39.49 -5.98
C LYS A 577 -13.72 39.63 -5.22
N ALA A 578 -13.64 40.45 -4.18
CA ALA A 578 -12.43 40.61 -3.39
C ALA A 578 -12.03 39.36 -2.58
N ALA A 579 -12.99 38.56 -2.10
CA ALA A 579 -12.70 37.27 -1.47
C ALA A 579 -12.43 36.15 -2.48
N GLN A 580 -13.05 36.22 -3.66
CA GLN A 580 -12.82 35.27 -4.76
C GLN A 580 -11.45 35.49 -5.43
N ASP A 581 -11.11 36.76 -5.73
CA ASP A 581 -9.84 37.21 -6.31
C ASP A 581 -8.71 37.26 -5.28
N GLY A 582 -9.02 37.35 -3.98
CA GLY A 582 -8.05 37.33 -2.88
C GLY A 582 -7.26 36.02 -2.75
N ASP A 583 -7.39 35.15 -3.76
CA ASP A 583 -6.74 33.87 -3.91
C ASP A 583 -6.99 33.00 -2.68
N LEU A 584 -8.25 32.54 -2.52
CA LEU A 584 -8.54 31.39 -1.66
C LEU A 584 -7.66 30.17 -2.02
N GLY A 585 -7.12 30.13 -3.24
CA GLY A 585 -6.08 29.21 -3.70
C GLY A 585 -4.66 29.53 -3.24
N SER A 586 -4.45 30.57 -2.41
CA SER A 586 -3.19 30.88 -1.72
C SER A 586 -3.21 30.58 -0.22
N ILE A 587 -4.40 30.29 0.34
CA ILE A 587 -4.56 29.64 1.66
C ILE A 587 -4.17 28.15 1.54
N THR A 588 -4.29 27.58 0.34
CA THR A 588 -3.53 26.40 -0.11
C THR A 588 -2.24 26.90 -0.76
N ILE A 589 -1.05 26.53 -0.30
CA ILE A 589 0.20 27.11 -0.87
C ILE A 589 0.38 26.63 -2.32
N SER A 590 0.12 27.52 -3.28
CA SER A 590 0.50 27.37 -4.69
C SER A 590 1.87 28.00 -4.91
N VAL A 591 2.93 27.20 -5.09
CA VAL A 591 4.19 27.68 -5.66
C VAL A 591 4.09 27.52 -7.18
N GLY A 592 3.54 28.52 -7.85
CA GLY A 592 3.74 28.67 -9.28
C GLY A 592 5.16 29.15 -9.53
N MET A 593 6.04 28.29 -10.04
CA MET A 593 7.24 28.74 -10.74
C MET A 593 6.92 28.87 -12.24
N PRO A 594 7.44 29.89 -12.93
CA PRO A 594 7.46 29.91 -14.39
C PRO A 594 8.36 28.83 -14.98
#